data_AF-A0A9W8WLC1-F1
#
_entry.id   AF-A0A9W8WLC1-F1
#
_cell.length_a   1.000
_cell.length_b   1.000
_cell.length_c   1.000
_cell.angle_alpha   90.00
_cell.angle_beta   90.00
_cell.angle_gamma   90.00
#
_symmetry.space_group_name_H-M   'P 1'
#
loop_
_entity.id
_entity.type
_entity.pdbx_description
1 polymer ?
#
loop_
_entity_poly.entity_id
_entity_poly.type
_entity_poly.pdbx_seq_one_letter_code
_entity_poly.pdbx_strand_id
1 'polypeptide(L)'
;MSSLPEHPKPFPRGDADAIPGYPSARGRYVPPTVFGVETSTFDYNAPLPTANPDLTVWVLMNAINGCSSKVIKLLTEGQPIRQLELRNKVDSRSLKPIPYNINLRNSQNCDAMIRHLYGEELDEEDQCTKCKDSKGALIGCIVCPEIVPNCANCDWNRSGGQCSLSIGRSGSRRAKRKVHAAESEGEAANDEEDTTNSLLEVFNDMDPATLTRLSVVLAEAAKRTGHGRR
;
A
#
# COMPACT_ATOMS: atom_id res chain seq x y z
N MET A 1 17.04 -38.73 -25.37
CA MET A 1 16.97 -38.56 -23.91
C MET A 1 16.87 -37.06 -23.63
N SER A 2 15.67 -36.56 -23.33
CA SER A 2 15.46 -35.13 -23.07
C SER A 2 15.83 -34.83 -21.62
N SER A 3 16.89 -34.06 -21.42
CA SER A 3 17.30 -33.55 -20.12
C SER A 3 16.25 -32.56 -19.61
N LEU A 4 15.76 -32.80 -18.40
CA LEU A 4 14.90 -31.87 -17.66
C LEU A 4 15.65 -30.53 -17.46
N PRO A 5 14.96 -29.38 -17.51
CA PRO A 5 15.58 -28.09 -17.25
C PRO A 5 16.12 -28.05 -15.82
N GLU A 6 17.40 -27.70 -15.68
CA GLU A 6 18.05 -27.52 -14.38
C GLU A 6 17.27 -26.51 -13.54
N HIS A 7 16.91 -26.91 -12.32
CA HIS A 7 16.39 -25.98 -11.33
C HIS A 7 17.41 -24.86 -11.08
N PRO A 8 16.98 -23.59 -10.98
CA PRO A 8 17.90 -22.50 -10.68
C PRO A 8 18.61 -22.79 -9.37
N LYS A 9 19.95 -22.82 -9.42
CA LYS A 9 20.80 -23.07 -8.25
C LYS A 9 20.44 -22.07 -7.14
N PRO A 10 20.32 -22.52 -5.88
CA PRO A 10 20.19 -21.59 -4.76
C PRO A 10 21.34 -20.58 -4.82
N PHE A 11 21.03 -19.30 -4.66
CA PHE A 11 22.05 -18.26 -4.57
C PHE A 11 23.14 -18.66 -3.56
N PRO A 12 24.43 -18.40 -3.87
CA PRO A 12 25.50 -18.65 -2.92
C PRO A 12 25.16 -17.97 -1.59
N ARG A 13 25.33 -18.70 -0.48
CA ARG A 13 25.26 -18.13 0.86
C ARG A 13 26.47 -17.19 0.96
N GLY A 14 26.28 -15.93 0.60
CA GLY A 14 27.28 -14.90 0.87
C GLY A 14 27.47 -14.82 2.39
N ASP A 15 28.72 -14.79 2.82
CA ASP A 15 29.14 -14.54 4.19
C ASP A 15 28.80 -13.09 4.56
N ALA A 16 27.51 -12.81 4.77
CA ALA A 16 27.11 -11.54 5.38
C ALA A 16 27.57 -11.59 6.83
N ASP A 17 28.40 -10.62 7.23
CA ASP A 17 28.84 -10.49 8.62
C ASP A 17 27.63 -10.56 9.55
N ALA A 18 27.75 -11.39 10.58
CA ALA A 18 26.65 -11.62 11.49
C ALA A 18 26.34 -10.33 12.27
N ILE A 19 25.18 -9.72 12.00
CA ILE A 19 24.67 -8.59 12.78
C ILE A 19 24.26 -9.14 14.16
N PRO A 20 24.86 -8.65 15.27
CA PRO A 20 24.59 -9.16 16.61
C PRO A 20 23.10 -9.12 16.96
N GLY A 21 22.58 -10.25 17.44
CA GLY A 21 21.17 -10.43 17.82
C GLY A 21 20.20 -10.56 16.64
N TYR A 22 20.57 -10.12 15.43
CA TYR A 22 19.67 -10.11 14.28
C TYR A 22 19.56 -11.51 13.65
N PRO A 23 18.39 -11.93 13.14
CA PRO A 23 18.24 -13.24 12.51
C PRO A 23 19.17 -13.42 11.30
N SER A 24 20.11 -14.37 11.39
CA SER A 24 21.12 -14.60 10.34
C SER A 24 20.52 -14.89 8.96
N ALA A 25 19.38 -15.58 8.90
CA ALA A 25 18.65 -15.85 7.66
C ALA A 25 18.17 -14.57 6.93
N ARG A 26 18.01 -13.47 7.67
CA ARG A 26 17.56 -12.17 7.17
C ARG A 26 18.70 -11.15 7.09
N GLY A 27 19.77 -11.31 7.86
CA GLY A 27 20.92 -10.40 7.90
C GLY A 27 21.53 -10.10 6.52
N ARG A 28 21.56 -11.10 5.63
CA ARG A 28 22.06 -10.93 4.25
C ARG A 28 21.31 -9.91 3.38
N TYR A 29 20.10 -9.51 3.78
CA TYR A 29 19.30 -8.52 3.07
C TYR A 29 19.44 -7.11 3.66
N VAL A 30 20.15 -6.99 4.79
CA VAL A 30 20.42 -5.70 5.42
C VAL A 30 21.65 -5.11 4.73
N PRO A 31 21.55 -3.92 4.11
CA PRO A 31 22.71 -3.23 3.56
C PRO A 31 23.74 -2.96 4.67
N PRO A 32 25.06 -3.02 4.39
CA PRO A 32 26.08 -2.77 5.40
C PRO A 32 26.04 -1.34 5.95
N THR A 33 25.62 -0.38 5.12
CA THR A 33 25.42 1.01 5.51
C THR A 33 24.12 1.55 4.96
N VAL A 34 23.44 2.39 5.74
CA VAL A 34 22.20 3.08 5.34
C VAL A 34 22.32 4.53 5.81
N PHE A 35 22.36 5.48 4.87
CA PHE A 35 22.55 6.92 5.16
C PHE A 35 23.73 7.22 6.10
N GLY A 36 24.84 6.48 5.94
CA GLY A 36 26.05 6.64 6.76
C GLY A 36 26.03 5.92 8.10
N VAL A 37 24.92 5.30 8.50
CA VAL A 37 24.83 4.44 9.69
C VAL A 37 25.29 3.03 9.34
N GLU A 38 26.22 2.50 10.12
CA GLU A 38 26.69 1.11 9.99
C GLU A 38 25.68 0.16 10.63
N THR A 39 25.17 -0.81 9.85
CA THR A 39 24.09 -1.70 10.34
C THR A 39 24.61 -2.87 11.18
N SER A 40 25.90 -3.19 11.07
CA SER A 40 26.57 -4.24 11.86
C SER A 40 26.62 -3.91 13.36
N THR A 41 26.67 -2.62 13.71
CA THR A 41 26.77 -2.12 15.09
C THR A 41 25.45 -1.52 15.61
N PHE A 42 24.42 -1.46 14.76
CA PHE A 42 23.13 -0.87 15.12
C PHE A 42 22.33 -1.78 16.05
N ASP A 43 21.91 -1.26 17.21
CA ASP A 43 21.04 -1.98 18.13
C ASP A 43 19.58 -1.98 17.65
N TYR A 44 19.23 -2.96 16.83
CA TYR A 44 17.88 -3.08 16.29
C TYR A 44 16.81 -3.47 17.34
N ASN A 45 17.22 -3.96 18.52
CA ASN A 45 16.32 -4.29 19.63
C ASN A 45 16.04 -3.08 20.55
N ALA A 46 16.75 -1.98 20.35
CA ALA A 46 16.52 -0.73 21.07
C ALA A 46 15.09 -0.21 20.83
N PRO A 47 14.60 0.69 21.72
CA PRO A 47 13.35 1.41 21.49
C PRO A 47 13.34 2.16 20.15
N LEU A 48 12.14 2.36 19.59
CA LEU A 48 11.94 3.08 18.33
C LEU A 48 12.62 4.47 18.37
N PRO A 49 13.60 4.75 17.50
CA PRO A 49 14.22 6.07 17.40
C PRO A 49 13.22 7.14 16.95
N THR A 50 13.47 8.40 17.31
CA THR A 50 12.55 9.51 16.99
C THR A 50 12.93 10.28 15.73
N ALA A 51 14.14 10.07 15.20
CA ALA A 51 14.68 10.86 14.09
C ALA A 51 15.50 10.00 13.12
N ASN A 52 15.61 10.49 11.88
CA ASN A 52 16.49 9.94 10.86
C ASN A 52 17.95 10.34 11.12
N PRO A 53 18.94 9.53 10.68
CA PRO A 53 18.80 8.29 9.90
C PRO A 53 18.40 7.04 10.70
N ASP A 54 18.60 7.05 12.02
CA ASP A 54 18.39 5.88 12.89
C ASP A 54 16.98 5.29 12.81
N LEU A 55 15.96 6.15 12.72
CA LEU A 55 14.57 5.74 12.51
C LEU A 55 14.43 4.89 11.25
N THR A 56 15.03 5.31 10.12
CA THR A 56 14.96 4.54 8.87
C THR A 56 15.67 3.21 9.00
N VAL A 57 16.84 3.16 9.63
CA VAL A 57 17.60 1.91 9.86
C VAL A 57 16.80 0.95 10.72
N TRP A 58 16.29 1.43 11.85
CA TRP A 58 15.48 0.63 12.77
C TRP A 58 14.24 0.04 12.07
N VAL A 59 13.53 0.87 11.29
CA VAL A 59 12.32 0.46 10.58
C VAL A 59 12.63 -0.53 9.47
N LEU A 60 13.71 -0.31 8.70
CA LEU A 60 14.16 -1.23 7.68
C LEU A 60 14.47 -2.60 8.28
N MET A 61 15.32 -2.66 9.30
CA MET A 61 15.71 -3.92 9.94
C MET A 61 14.51 -4.67 10.53
N ASN A 62 13.58 -3.97 11.19
CA ASN A 62 12.37 -4.59 11.72
C ASN A 62 11.40 -5.04 10.62
N ALA A 63 11.27 -4.28 9.54
CA ALA A 63 10.43 -4.64 8.41
C ALA A 63 10.98 -5.86 7.65
N ILE A 64 12.29 -5.97 7.43
CA ILE A 64 12.93 -7.13 6.78
C ILE A 64 12.64 -8.44 7.55
N ASN A 65 12.61 -8.37 8.89
CA ASN A 65 12.30 -9.52 9.73
C ASN A 65 10.85 -9.99 9.57
N GLY A 66 9.91 -9.05 9.43
CA GLY A 66 8.48 -9.37 9.33
C GLY A 66 7.92 -9.50 7.90
N CYS A 67 8.67 -9.11 6.87
CA CYS A 67 8.17 -9.07 5.50
C CYS A 67 8.05 -10.47 4.88
N SER A 68 7.11 -10.57 3.93
CA SER A 68 6.85 -11.77 3.13
C SER A 68 7.99 -12.05 2.14
N SER A 69 8.04 -13.29 1.68
CA SER A 69 8.99 -13.74 0.65
C SER A 69 8.73 -13.12 -0.74
N LYS A 70 7.57 -12.48 -0.94
CA LYS A 70 7.29 -11.76 -2.20
C LYS A 70 8.03 -10.43 -2.24
N VAL A 71 7.99 -9.70 -1.13
CA VAL A 71 8.57 -8.35 -1.02
C VAL A 71 10.08 -8.38 -0.79
N ILE A 72 10.61 -9.43 -0.17
CA ILE A 72 12.06 -9.58 0.07
C ILE A 72 12.89 -9.55 -1.22
N LYS A 73 12.30 -9.81 -2.39
CA LYS A 73 12.97 -9.72 -3.70
C LYS A 73 13.41 -8.31 -4.05
N LEU A 74 12.69 -7.28 -3.60
CA LEU A 74 13.11 -5.88 -3.79
C LEU A 74 14.47 -5.60 -3.17
N LEU A 75 14.77 -6.26 -2.04
CA LEU A 75 16.04 -6.10 -1.34
C LEU A 75 17.21 -6.70 -2.12
N THR A 76 16.95 -7.66 -3.01
CA THR A 76 17.98 -8.31 -3.83
C THR A 76 18.28 -7.56 -5.13
N GLU A 77 17.42 -6.63 -5.53
CA GLU A 77 17.52 -5.93 -6.81
C GLU A 77 18.38 -4.66 -6.74
N GLY A 78 18.95 -4.34 -5.57
CA GLY A 78 19.88 -3.22 -5.40
C GLY A 78 19.26 -1.84 -5.58
N GLN A 79 17.93 -1.76 -5.46
CA GLN A 79 17.18 -0.50 -5.52
C GLN A 79 17.68 0.48 -4.44
N PRO A 80 17.80 1.79 -4.74
CA PRO A 80 18.21 2.77 -3.75
C PRO A 80 17.19 2.88 -2.63
N ILE A 81 17.68 3.05 -1.40
CA ILE A 81 16.85 3.19 -0.21
C ILE A 81 16.45 4.64 -0.06
N ARG A 82 15.16 4.88 0.18
CA ARG A 82 14.61 6.18 0.56
C ARG A 82 14.64 6.37 2.07
N GLN A 83 14.83 7.61 2.49
CA GLN A 83 14.69 7.96 3.90
C GLN A 83 13.20 7.90 4.29
N LEU A 84 12.90 7.35 5.46
CA LEU A 84 11.54 7.24 5.95
C LEU A 84 11.00 8.63 6.32
N GLU A 85 9.85 8.95 5.76
CA GLU A 85 9.10 10.16 6.11
C GLU A 85 7.65 9.80 6.46
N LEU A 86 7.24 10.20 7.66
CA LEU A 86 5.91 9.95 8.19
C LEU A 86 5.09 11.23 8.18
N ARG A 87 3.82 11.09 7.84
CA ARG A 87 2.85 12.18 8.02
C ARG A 87 2.63 12.43 9.51
N ASN A 88 2.05 13.58 9.84
CA ASN A 88 1.53 13.85 11.17
C ASN A 88 0.01 13.71 11.16
N LYS A 89 -0.56 13.07 12.17
CA LYS A 89 -1.99 13.12 12.42
C LYS A 89 -2.28 14.24 13.43
N VAL A 90 -3.37 14.96 13.24
CA VAL A 90 -3.85 15.90 14.26
C VAL A 90 -4.65 15.12 15.29
N ASP A 91 -4.24 15.19 16.55
CA ASP A 91 -5.05 14.63 17.63
C ASP A 91 -6.31 15.46 17.84
N SER A 92 -7.48 14.84 17.73
CA SER A 92 -8.76 15.54 17.86
C SER A 92 -8.98 16.15 19.23
N ARG A 93 -8.29 15.65 20.27
CA ARG A 93 -8.42 16.16 21.64
C ARG A 93 -7.49 17.34 21.92
N SER A 94 -6.22 17.22 21.53
CA SER A 94 -5.22 18.24 21.84
C SER A 94 -4.97 19.24 20.69
N LEU A 95 -5.50 18.96 19.49
CA LEU A 95 -5.21 19.66 18.23
C LEU A 95 -3.71 19.74 17.89
N LYS A 96 -2.89 18.91 18.55
CA LYS A 96 -1.45 18.85 18.31
C LYS A 96 -1.14 17.81 17.24
N PRO A 97 -0.11 18.04 16.40
CA PRO A 97 0.41 17.01 15.52
C PRO A 97 1.04 15.90 16.37
N ILE A 98 0.63 14.66 16.09
CA ILE A 98 1.20 13.45 16.66
C ILE A 98 1.74 12.61 15.50
N PRO A 99 2.95 12.03 15.60
CA PRO A 99 3.45 11.12 14.59
C PRO A 99 2.56 9.87 14.47
N TYR A 100 2.52 9.25 13.30
CA TYR A 100 1.87 7.95 13.16
C TYR A 100 2.62 6.88 13.97
N ASN A 101 1.85 5.95 14.54
CA ASN A 101 2.41 4.79 15.22
C ASN A 101 2.91 3.79 14.17
N ILE A 102 4.19 3.44 14.23
CA ILE A 102 4.82 2.44 13.38
C ILE A 102 4.57 1.05 13.98
N ASN A 103 3.66 0.30 13.36
CA ASN A 103 3.34 -1.07 13.78
C ASN A 103 3.90 -2.09 12.79
N LEU A 104 5.10 -2.63 13.07
CA LEU A 104 5.75 -3.66 12.27
C LEU A 104 5.54 -5.09 12.81
N ARG A 105 4.55 -5.29 13.70
CA ARG A 105 4.16 -6.65 14.13
C ARG A 105 3.31 -7.36 13.09
N ASN A 106 2.67 -6.61 12.19
CA ASN A 106 1.88 -7.14 11.09
C ASN A 106 2.77 -7.26 9.84
N SER A 107 2.87 -8.45 9.27
CA SER A 107 3.66 -8.70 8.05
C SER A 107 3.21 -7.84 6.87
N GLN A 108 1.93 -7.49 6.77
CA GLN A 108 1.43 -6.57 5.75
C GLN A 108 2.02 -5.17 5.91
N ASN A 109 2.14 -4.67 7.14
CA ASN A 109 2.78 -3.38 7.40
C ASN A 109 4.27 -3.44 7.10
N CYS A 110 4.93 -4.57 7.38
CA CYS A 110 6.31 -4.79 6.97
C CYS A 110 6.45 -4.75 5.45
N ASP A 111 5.57 -5.43 4.71
CA ASP A 111 5.54 -5.43 3.25
C ASP A 111 5.31 -4.02 2.69
N ALA A 112 4.33 -3.29 3.23
CA ALA A 112 4.08 -1.90 2.87
C ALA A 112 5.30 -1.00 3.16
N MET A 113 5.98 -1.22 4.28
CA MET A 113 7.16 -0.44 4.67
C MET A 113 8.35 -0.68 3.74
N ILE A 114 8.68 -1.94 3.44
CA ILE A 114 9.76 -2.25 2.48
C ILE A 114 9.44 -1.63 1.12
N ARG A 115 8.19 -1.75 0.65
CA ARG A 115 7.77 -1.12 -0.61
C ARG A 115 7.85 0.40 -0.56
N HIS A 116 7.60 1.03 0.58
CA HIS A 116 7.78 2.47 0.72
C HIS A 116 9.25 2.90 0.64
N LEU A 117 10.15 2.12 1.24
CA LEU A 117 11.58 2.42 1.26
C LEU A 117 12.28 2.18 -0.08
N TYR A 118 11.81 1.20 -0.88
CA TYR A 118 12.46 0.78 -2.13
C TYR A 118 11.63 1.00 -3.39
N GLY A 119 10.37 1.41 -3.26
CA GLY A 119 9.49 1.59 -4.41
C GLY A 119 9.67 2.93 -5.11
N GLU A 120 8.97 3.06 -6.21
CA GLU A 120 8.95 4.26 -7.04
C GLU A 120 7.86 5.22 -6.55
N GLU A 121 8.17 6.51 -6.48
CA GLU A 121 7.15 7.53 -6.22
C GLU A 121 6.43 7.89 -7.50
N LEU A 122 5.11 7.94 -7.43
CA LEU A 122 4.32 8.52 -8.50
C LEU A 122 4.32 10.05 -8.38
N ASP A 123 4.45 10.71 -9.53
CA ASP A 123 4.23 12.14 -9.68
C ASP A 123 2.81 12.53 -9.21
N GLU A 124 2.64 13.79 -8.82
CA GLU A 124 1.39 14.30 -8.21
C GLU A 124 0.14 13.97 -9.04
N GLU A 125 0.25 14.03 -10.37
CA GLU A 125 -0.84 13.74 -11.31
C GLU A 125 -1.27 12.27 -11.30
N ASP A 126 -0.33 11.35 -11.06
CA ASP A 126 -0.53 9.89 -11.10
C ASP A 126 -0.82 9.27 -9.73
N GLN A 127 -0.72 10.05 -8.65
CA GLN A 127 -0.99 9.55 -7.31
C GLN A 127 -2.40 8.98 -7.16
N CYS A 128 -2.54 7.94 -6.35
CA CYS A 128 -3.85 7.40 -6.01
C CYS A 128 -4.68 8.44 -5.24
N THR A 129 -6.01 8.34 -5.34
CA THR A 129 -6.94 9.32 -4.73
C THR A 129 -6.69 9.54 -3.23
N LYS A 130 -6.36 8.49 -2.48
CA LYS A 130 -6.03 8.61 -1.05
C LYS A 130 -4.73 9.36 -0.79
N CYS A 131 -3.71 9.15 -1.63
CA CYS A 131 -2.45 9.84 -1.46
C CYS A 131 -2.57 11.33 -1.81
N LYS A 132 -3.35 11.67 -2.86
CA LYS A 132 -3.73 13.05 -3.20
C LYS A 132 -4.43 13.76 -2.04
N ASP A 133 -5.35 13.05 -1.38
CA ASP A 133 -6.04 13.54 -0.17
C ASP A 133 -5.15 13.57 1.09
N SER A 134 -3.86 13.28 0.98
CA SER A 134 -2.94 13.16 2.11
C SER A 134 -3.40 12.15 3.20
N LYS A 135 -4.17 11.13 2.82
CA LYS A 135 -4.62 10.05 3.72
C LYS A 135 -3.57 8.96 3.84
N GLY A 136 -3.31 8.53 5.08
CA GLY A 136 -2.38 7.44 5.41
C GLY A 136 -1.18 7.91 6.23
N ALA A 137 -0.33 6.96 6.64
CA ALA A 137 0.77 7.21 7.56
C ALA A 137 2.06 7.67 6.87
N LEU A 138 2.27 7.21 5.65
CA LEU A 138 3.52 7.40 4.90
C LEU A 138 3.40 8.64 4.01
N ILE A 139 4.50 9.39 3.85
CA ILE A 139 4.58 10.47 2.86
C ILE A 139 4.72 9.86 1.45
N GLY A 140 4.15 10.53 0.45
CA GLY A 140 4.22 10.10 -0.95
C GLY A 140 3.25 8.97 -1.35
N CYS A 141 3.23 8.69 -2.66
CA CYS A 141 2.46 7.59 -3.26
C CYS A 141 3.41 6.55 -3.87
N ILE A 142 3.96 5.69 -3.03
CA ILE A 142 5.01 4.76 -3.44
C ILE A 142 4.43 3.44 -3.96
N VAL A 143 4.87 2.98 -5.13
CA VAL A 143 4.38 1.76 -5.79
C VAL A 143 5.51 0.77 -6.09
N CYS A 144 5.16 -0.50 -6.15
CA CYS A 144 6.00 -1.58 -6.67
C CYS A 144 5.13 -2.47 -7.56
N PRO A 145 4.81 -2.02 -8.79
CA PRO A 145 3.77 -2.64 -9.62
C PRO A 145 4.07 -4.09 -10.00
N GLU A 146 5.33 -4.51 -9.95
CA GLU A 146 5.74 -5.90 -10.20
C GLU A 146 5.32 -6.87 -9.09
N ILE A 147 5.06 -6.37 -7.87
CA ILE A 147 4.77 -7.18 -6.68
C ILE A 147 3.32 -7.05 -6.26
N VAL A 148 2.85 -5.82 -6.06
CA VAL A 148 1.48 -5.52 -5.62
C VAL A 148 0.99 -4.29 -6.39
N PRO A 149 -0.23 -4.31 -6.96
CA PRO A 149 -0.76 -3.17 -7.71
C PRO A 149 -1.10 -1.94 -6.84
N ASN A 150 -1.08 -2.07 -5.52
CA ASN A 150 -1.49 -1.02 -4.59
C ASN A 150 -0.26 -0.23 -4.11
N CYS A 151 -0.41 1.07 -3.89
CA CYS A 151 0.64 1.84 -3.24
C CYS A 151 0.87 1.39 -1.78
N ALA A 152 2.06 1.66 -1.25
CA ALA A 152 2.46 1.31 0.11
C ALA A 152 1.49 1.87 1.16
N ASN A 153 1.06 3.13 0.99
CA ASN A 153 0.19 3.80 1.96
C ASN A 153 -1.22 3.18 2.05
N CYS A 154 -1.77 2.71 0.93
CA CYS A 154 -3.07 2.03 0.90
C CYS A 154 -3.03 0.63 1.50
N ASP A 155 -1.86 -0.02 1.43
CA ASP A 155 -1.65 -1.33 2.03
C ASP A 155 -1.35 -1.23 3.53
N TRP A 156 -0.72 -0.14 3.96
CA TRP A 156 -0.45 0.15 5.36
C TRP A 156 -1.74 0.17 6.20
N ASN A 157 -1.76 -0.65 7.26
CA ASN A 157 -2.92 -0.90 8.13
C ASN A 157 -4.23 -1.18 7.37
N ARG A 158 -4.14 -1.62 6.11
CA ARG A 158 -5.30 -1.84 5.24
C ARG A 158 -6.23 -0.62 5.19
N SER A 159 -5.65 0.59 5.13
CA SER A 159 -6.37 1.88 5.15
C SER A 159 -7.38 2.06 3.98
N GLY A 160 -7.51 1.07 3.10
CA GLY A 160 -8.82 0.60 2.62
C GLY A 160 -8.67 -0.25 1.37
N GLY A 161 -9.50 -1.28 1.22
CA GLY A 161 -9.42 -2.32 0.18
C GLY A 161 -9.59 -1.87 -1.27
N GLN A 162 -9.43 -0.59 -1.59
CA GLN A 162 -9.52 -0.01 -2.93
C GLN A 162 -8.51 1.13 -3.04
N CYS A 163 -7.26 0.81 -3.37
CA CYS A 163 -6.36 1.81 -3.94
C CYS A 163 -6.89 2.08 -5.36
N SER A 164 -7.02 3.34 -5.78
CA SER A 164 -7.53 3.64 -7.14
C SER A 164 -6.63 3.08 -8.24
N LEU A 165 -5.35 2.80 -7.92
CA LEU A 165 -4.40 2.14 -8.82
C LEU A 165 -4.71 0.65 -9.04
N SER A 166 -5.44 -0.01 -8.13
CA SER A 166 -5.78 -1.43 -8.23
C SER A 166 -6.83 -1.71 -9.32
N ILE A 167 -7.69 -0.72 -9.60
CA ILE A 167 -8.92 -0.89 -10.37
C ILE A 167 -8.63 -1.14 -11.87
N GLY A 168 -7.50 -0.66 -12.38
CA GLY A 168 -7.10 -0.84 -13.79
C GLY A 168 -6.40 -2.16 -14.13
N ARG A 169 -6.01 -2.98 -13.15
CA ARG A 169 -5.21 -4.22 -13.38
C ARG A 169 -5.95 -5.54 -13.15
N SER A 170 -7.19 -5.48 -12.65
CA SER A 170 -8.03 -6.67 -12.37
C SER A 170 -8.92 -7.12 -13.53
N GLY A 171 -8.77 -6.55 -14.72
CA GLY A 171 -9.45 -7.01 -15.94
C GLY A 171 -8.69 -8.14 -16.64
N SER A 172 -8.77 -9.37 -16.15
CA SER A 172 -8.65 -10.64 -16.92
C SER A 172 -8.20 -11.77 -15.99
N ARG A 173 -9.12 -12.22 -15.12
CA ARG A 173 -9.07 -13.57 -14.54
C ARG A 173 -10.43 -13.95 -13.92
N ARG A 174 -11.54 -13.54 -14.53
CA ARG A 174 -12.81 -14.23 -14.28
C ARG A 174 -12.80 -15.48 -15.15
N ALA A 175 -12.40 -16.59 -14.53
CA ALA A 175 -12.50 -17.92 -15.10
C ALA A 175 -13.89 -18.09 -15.74
N LYS A 176 -13.90 -18.27 -17.08
CA LYS A 176 -15.05 -18.76 -17.84
C LYS A 176 -15.35 -20.17 -17.30
N ARG A 177 -16.16 -20.24 -16.25
CA ARG A 177 -16.86 -21.49 -15.89
C ARG A 177 -17.80 -21.77 -17.05
N LYS A 178 -17.42 -22.74 -17.89
CA LYS A 178 -18.28 -23.40 -18.87
C LYS A 178 -19.60 -23.76 -18.17
N VAL A 179 -20.68 -23.09 -18.57
CA VAL A 179 -22.03 -23.63 -18.48
C VAL A 179 -22.57 -23.54 -19.90
N HIS A 180 -22.96 -24.69 -20.42
CA HIS A 180 -23.55 -24.88 -21.73
C HIS A 180 -24.98 -24.28 -21.79
N ALA A 181 -25.43 -24.05 -23.03
CA ALA A 181 -26.76 -23.62 -23.50
C ALA A 181 -27.01 -22.11 -23.45
N ALA A 182 -27.48 -21.42 -24.49
CA ALA A 182 -27.93 -21.80 -25.83
C ALA A 182 -27.86 -20.54 -26.74
N GLU A 183 -28.13 -20.77 -28.03
CA GLU A 183 -28.03 -19.89 -29.19
C GLU A 183 -28.77 -18.55 -29.08
N SER A 184 -28.20 -17.50 -29.65
CA SER A 184 -28.90 -16.50 -30.48
C SER A 184 -27.88 -15.53 -31.09
N GLU A 185 -27.96 -15.39 -32.41
CA GLU A 185 -27.26 -14.42 -33.25
C GLU A 185 -27.81 -13.00 -33.04
N GLY A 186 -27.01 -11.96 -33.35
CA GLY A 186 -27.46 -10.57 -33.42
C GLY A 186 -26.32 -9.55 -33.44
N GLU A 187 -26.28 -8.75 -34.50
CA GLU A 187 -25.24 -7.81 -34.92
C GLU A 187 -25.26 -6.44 -34.20
N ALA A 188 -24.12 -5.74 -34.34
CA ALA A 188 -23.91 -4.29 -34.52
C ALA A 188 -24.39 -3.25 -33.47
N ALA A 189 -23.41 -2.45 -33.04
CA ALA A 189 -23.41 -0.99 -32.84
C ALA A 189 -24.56 -0.33 -32.05
N ASN A 190 -24.21 0.29 -30.92
CA ASN A 190 -24.47 1.72 -30.72
C ASN A 190 -23.67 2.28 -29.54
N ASP A 191 -22.97 3.37 -29.84
CA ASP A 191 -22.41 4.34 -28.92
C ASP A 191 -23.53 5.14 -28.22
N GLU A 192 -23.18 5.67 -27.05
CA GLU A 192 -23.84 6.79 -26.34
C GLU A 192 -25.24 6.56 -25.73
N GLU A 193 -25.26 6.41 -24.39
CA GLU A 193 -26.20 7.00 -23.41
C GLU A 193 -26.34 6.07 -22.19
N ASP A 194 -25.52 6.22 -21.13
CA ASP A 194 -25.96 5.74 -19.80
C ASP A 194 -25.21 6.29 -18.57
N THR A 195 -25.11 7.62 -18.42
CA THR A 195 -24.54 8.23 -17.19
C THR A 195 -25.57 8.46 -16.08
N THR A 196 -26.87 8.22 -16.32
CA THR A 196 -27.94 8.46 -15.33
C THR A 196 -28.45 7.19 -14.64
N ASN A 197 -28.38 6.01 -15.26
CA ASN A 197 -28.81 4.77 -14.59
C ASN A 197 -27.82 4.29 -13.50
N SER A 198 -26.55 4.64 -13.64
CA SER A 198 -25.51 4.25 -12.66
C SER A 198 -25.72 4.88 -11.27
N LEU A 199 -26.33 6.07 -11.17
CA LEU A 199 -26.53 6.73 -9.87
C LEU A 199 -27.69 6.09 -9.08
N LEU A 200 -28.77 5.69 -9.76
CA LEU A 200 -29.96 5.08 -9.15
C LEU A 200 -29.69 3.66 -8.65
N GLU A 201 -28.83 2.89 -9.32
CA GLU A 201 -28.40 1.57 -8.86
C GLU A 201 -27.59 1.63 -7.56
N VAL A 202 -26.75 2.66 -7.38
CA VAL A 202 -25.97 2.87 -6.15
C VAL A 202 -26.87 3.15 -4.94
N PHE A 203 -28.03 3.79 -5.12
CA PHE A 203 -28.98 4.02 -4.04
C PHE A 203 -29.78 2.78 -3.64
N ASN A 204 -29.95 1.82 -4.54
CA ASN A 204 -30.70 0.59 -4.27
C ASN A 204 -29.90 -0.45 -3.47
N ASP A 205 -28.56 -0.43 -3.56
CA ASP A 205 -27.67 -1.36 -2.83
C ASP A 205 -27.20 -0.82 -1.47
N MET A 206 -27.65 0.37 -1.06
CA MET A 206 -27.28 0.98 0.22
C MET A 206 -28.09 0.43 1.39
N ASP A 207 -27.42 0.15 2.51
CA ASP A 207 -28.12 -0.27 3.72
C ASP A 207 -29.05 0.85 4.27
N PRO A 208 -30.17 0.50 4.94
CA PRO A 208 -31.14 1.48 5.42
C PRO A 208 -30.56 2.48 6.44
N ALA A 209 -29.52 2.09 7.18
CA ALA A 209 -28.87 2.94 8.16
C ALA A 209 -28.06 4.05 7.49
N THR A 210 -27.50 3.79 6.31
CA THR A 210 -26.69 4.73 5.53
C THR A 210 -27.59 5.71 4.77
N LEU A 211 -28.74 5.25 4.27
CA LEU A 211 -29.78 6.15 3.71
C LEU A 211 -30.30 7.13 4.77
N THR A 212 -30.50 6.67 6.00
CA THR A 212 -30.94 7.53 7.12
C THR A 212 -29.87 8.56 7.51
N ARG A 213 -28.59 8.23 7.39
CA ARG A 213 -27.50 9.18 7.66
C ARG A 213 -27.37 10.22 6.55
N LEU A 214 -27.53 9.81 5.29
CA LEU A 214 -27.51 10.74 4.16
C LEU A 214 -28.68 11.71 4.19
N SER A 215 -29.89 11.27 4.58
CA SER A 215 -31.05 12.16 4.69
C SER A 215 -30.86 13.24 5.75
N VAL A 216 -30.23 12.91 6.88
CA VAL A 216 -29.85 13.90 7.91
C VAL A 216 -28.82 14.89 7.38
N VAL A 217 -27.77 14.42 6.69
CA VAL A 217 -26.73 15.29 6.12
C VAL A 217 -27.31 16.23 5.06
N LEU A 218 -28.20 15.75 4.19
CA LEU A 218 -28.85 16.56 3.16
C LEU A 218 -29.83 17.58 3.76
N ALA A 219 -30.58 17.21 4.80
CA ALA A 219 -31.46 18.16 5.51
C ALA A 219 -30.66 19.26 6.22
N GLU A 220 -29.49 18.92 6.79
CA GLU A 220 -28.57 19.87 7.42
C GLU A 220 -27.94 20.81 6.38
N ALA A 221 -27.58 20.29 5.21
CA ALA A 221 -27.04 21.08 4.10
C ALA A 221 -28.09 22.03 3.51
N ALA A 222 -29.35 21.59 3.35
CA ALA A 222 -30.45 22.41 2.86
C ALA A 222 -30.80 23.56 3.83
N LYS A 223 -30.66 23.36 5.14
CA LYS A 223 -30.81 24.45 6.13
C LYS A 223 -29.73 25.53 6.00
N ARG A 224 -28.52 25.16 5.56
CA ARG A 224 -27.41 26.11 5.38
C ARG A 224 -27.52 26.91 4.08
N THR A 225 -28.17 26.37 3.05
CA THR A 225 -28.37 27.06 1.77
C THR A 225 -29.68 27.86 1.70
N GLY A 226 -30.61 27.66 2.65
CA GLY A 226 -31.94 28.28 2.66
C GLY A 226 -32.10 29.61 3.43
N HIS A 227 -31.05 30.18 4.03
CA HIS A 227 -31.13 31.49 4.69
C HIS A 227 -30.49 32.59 3.83
N GLY A 228 -31.21 32.99 2.78
CA GLY A 228 -30.74 34.01 1.86
C GLY A 228 -31.77 34.53 0.87
N ARG A 229 -33.04 34.69 1.26
CA ARG A 229 -34.00 35.58 0.59
C ARG A 229 -34.98 36.15 1.61
N ARG A 230 -34.70 37.37 2.07
CA ARG A 230 -35.74 38.38 2.33
C ARG A 230 -35.92 39.16 1.04
#